data_AF-A0A1B1KET0-F1
#
_entry.id   AF-A0A1B1KET0-F1
#
_cell.length_a   1.000
_cell.length_b   1.000
_cell.length_c   1.000
_cell.angle_alpha   90.00
_cell.angle_beta   90.00
_cell.angle_gamma   90.00
#
_symmetry.space_group_name_H-M   'P 1'
#
loop_
_entity.id
_entity.type
_entity.pdbx_description
1 polymer ?
#
loop_
_entity_poly.entity_id
_entity_poly.type
_entity_poly.pdbx_seq_one_letter_code
_entity_poly.pdbx_strand_id
1 'polypeptide(L)'
;MKATKLIARKRPRLYPIWDSVVSQVLGTERAHLNPVREALRADAGALHRRLLSIREEAGLPEEISALRVFDVIAWMDGKNRRLGEPSDLER
;
A
#
# COMPACT_ATOMS: atom_id res chain seq x y z
N MET A 1 4.94 19.25 -3.53
CA MET A 1 4.74 18.03 -2.73
C MET A 1 3.34 18.07 -2.12
N LYS A 2 2.45 17.10 -2.41
CA LYS A 2 1.08 17.09 -1.84
C LYS A 2 1.12 16.73 -0.34
N ALA A 3 0.29 17.36 0.50
CA ALA A 3 0.29 17.21 1.96
C ALA A 3 0.19 15.75 2.44
N THR A 4 -0.54 14.91 1.70
CA THR A 4 -0.71 13.47 1.94
C THR A 4 0.62 12.71 2.05
N LYS A 5 1.61 13.03 1.20
CA LYS A 5 2.92 12.35 1.23
C LYS A 5 3.75 12.74 2.46
N LEU A 6 3.56 13.95 2.99
CA LEU A 6 4.22 14.38 4.22
C LEU A 6 3.68 13.62 5.43
N ILE A 7 2.36 13.42 5.49
CA ILE A 7 1.70 12.65 6.56
C ILE A 7 2.14 11.18 6.51
N ALA A 8 2.16 10.54 5.34
CA ALA A 8 2.63 9.16 5.17
C ALA A 8 4.07 8.95 5.68
N ARG A 9 4.92 9.97 5.54
CA ARG A 9 6.29 9.95 6.06
C ARG A 9 6.35 10.17 7.58
N LYS A 10 5.54 11.08 8.13
CA LYS A 10 5.54 11.43 9.58
C LYS A 10 4.73 10.45 10.44
N ARG A 11 3.81 9.70 9.84
CA ARG A 11 2.89 8.76 10.48
C ARG A 11 2.83 7.41 9.74
N PRO A 12 3.97 6.71 9.57
CA PRO A 12 4.05 5.49 8.76
C PRO A 12 3.24 4.30 9.29
N ARG A 13 2.80 4.35 10.56
CA ARG A 13 1.92 3.33 11.17
C ARG A 13 0.43 3.61 10.97
N LEU A 14 0.07 4.82 10.55
CA LEU A 14 -1.33 5.27 10.46
C LEU A 14 -1.76 5.60 9.03
N TYR A 15 -0.81 6.04 8.19
CA TYR A 15 -1.12 6.56 6.87
C TYR A 15 -0.30 5.83 5.79
N PRO A 16 -0.96 5.18 4.81
CA PRO A 16 -0.29 4.46 3.74
C PRO A 16 0.43 5.42 2.79
N ILE A 17 1.47 4.95 2.10
CA ILE A 17 2.06 5.68 0.97
C ILE A 17 1.11 5.56 -0.22
N TRP A 18 0.22 6.55 -0.35
CA TRP A 18 -0.75 6.61 -1.43
C TRP A 18 -0.15 7.28 -2.69
N ASP A 19 -0.20 6.59 -3.82
CA ASP A 19 0.05 7.15 -5.15
C ASP A 19 -0.94 6.60 -6.20
N SER A 20 -0.79 7.03 -7.45
CA SER A 20 -1.66 6.63 -8.55
C SER A 20 -1.57 5.13 -8.88
N VAL A 21 -0.40 4.51 -8.68
CA VAL A 21 -0.20 3.08 -8.93
C VAL A 21 -0.94 2.26 -7.88
N VAL A 22 -0.75 2.58 -6.59
CA VAL A 22 -1.44 1.91 -5.48
C VAL A 22 -2.95 2.11 -5.58
N SER A 23 -3.41 3.30 -6.04
CA SER A 23 -4.83 3.57 -6.27
C SER A 23 -5.46 2.63 -7.31
N GLN A 24 -4.76 2.42 -8.43
CA GLN A 24 -5.23 1.55 -9.50
C GLN A 24 -5.19 0.08 -9.08
N VAL A 25 -4.17 -0.35 -8.34
CA VAL A 25 -4.06 -1.73 -7.82
C VAL A 25 -5.20 -2.07 -6.88
N LEU A 26 -5.58 -1.13 -6.01
CA LEU A 26 -6.59 -1.38 -4.98
C LEU A 26 -8.01 -1.00 -5.41
N GLY A 27 -8.19 -0.40 -6.59
CA GLY A 27 -9.49 0.05 -7.10
C GLY A 27 -10.13 1.17 -6.26
N THR A 28 -9.37 1.82 -5.37
CA THR A 28 -9.88 2.82 -4.44
C THR A 28 -9.57 4.22 -4.95
N GLU A 29 -10.06 4.63 -6.11
CA GLU A 29 -9.72 5.94 -6.70
C GLU A 29 -10.37 7.14 -5.98
N ARG A 30 -11.41 6.92 -5.16
CA ARG A 30 -12.18 8.00 -4.50
C ARG A 30 -12.19 7.96 -2.96
N ALA A 31 -11.98 6.79 -2.35
CA ALA A 31 -11.93 6.63 -0.89
C ALA A 31 -10.92 5.56 -0.51
N HIS A 32 -9.79 5.97 0.06
CA HIS A 32 -8.59 5.12 0.13
C HIS A 32 -8.34 4.51 1.51
N LEU A 33 -8.58 5.30 2.57
CA LEU A 33 -8.19 4.91 3.94
C LEU A 33 -9.14 3.88 4.53
N ASN A 34 -10.45 4.05 4.33
CA ASN A 34 -11.45 3.17 4.94
C ASN A 34 -11.42 1.76 4.34
N PRO A 35 -11.38 1.56 3.01
CA PRO A 35 -11.35 0.20 2.45
C PRO A 35 -10.10 -0.58 2.84
N VAL A 36 -8.92 0.06 2.84
CA VAL A 36 -7.67 -0.60 3.29
C VAL A 36 -7.76 -0.95 4.77
N ARG A 37 -8.30 -0.05 5.61
CA ARG A 37 -8.48 -0.30 7.04
C ARG A 37 -9.47 -1.43 7.31
N GLU A 38 -10.54 -1.51 6.54
CA GLU A 38 -11.53 -2.58 6.61
C GLU A 38 -10.92 -3.91 6.19
N ALA A 39 -10.20 -3.95 5.07
CA ALA A 39 -9.52 -5.15 4.59
C ALA A 39 -8.47 -5.68 5.59
N LEU A 40 -7.70 -4.79 6.24
CA LEU A 40 -6.72 -5.18 7.26
C LEU A 40 -7.38 -5.72 8.54
N ARG A 41 -8.66 -5.42 8.80
CA ARG A 41 -9.41 -5.85 9.99
C ARG A 41 -10.40 -6.99 9.71
N ALA A 42 -10.77 -7.20 8.46
CA ALA A 42 -11.61 -8.30 8.02
C ALA A 42 -11.00 -9.65 8.42
N ASP A 43 -11.85 -10.67 8.53
CA ASP A 43 -11.45 -12.05 8.84
C ASP A 43 -10.56 -12.16 10.09
N ALA A 44 -10.95 -11.42 11.13
CA ALA A 44 -10.20 -11.28 12.37
C ALA A 44 -8.74 -10.81 12.15
N GLY A 45 -8.46 -10.04 11.10
CA GLY A 45 -7.12 -9.56 10.76
C GLY A 45 -6.24 -10.58 10.03
N ALA A 46 -6.82 -11.50 9.26
CA ALA A 46 -6.07 -12.51 8.51
C ALA A 46 -5.00 -11.90 7.58
N LEU A 47 -5.37 -10.86 6.83
CA LEU A 47 -4.43 -10.12 5.98
C LEU A 47 -3.31 -9.47 6.80
N HIS A 48 -3.64 -8.86 7.93
CA HIS A 48 -2.65 -8.26 8.82
C HIS A 48 -1.63 -9.29 9.32
N ARG A 49 -2.08 -10.45 9.78
CA ARG A 49 -1.18 -11.55 10.20
C ARG A 49 -0.30 -12.04 9.07
N ARG A 50 -0.85 -12.19 7.86
CA ARG A 50 -0.06 -12.58 6.69
C ARG A 50 1.03 -11.57 6.36
N LEU A 51 0.74 -10.28 6.46
CA LEU A 51 1.72 -9.21 6.25
C LEU A 51 2.83 -9.23 7.31
N LEU A 52 2.51 -9.60 8.57
CA LEU A 52 3.52 -9.79 9.62
C LEU A 52 4.40 -11.02 9.34
N SER A 53 3.84 -12.13 8.88
CA SER A 53 4.62 -13.31 8.44
C SER A 53 5.59 -12.96 7.33
N ILE A 54 5.12 -12.25 6.30
CA ILE A 54 5.98 -11.80 5.19
C ILE A 54 7.10 -10.87 5.68
N ARG A 55 6.80 -9.97 6.64
CA ARG A 55 7.81 -9.11 7.26
C ARG A 55 8.91 -9.92 7.94
N GLU A 56 8.52 -10.92 8.72
CA GLU A 56 9.43 -11.80 9.46
C GLU A 56 10.27 -12.65 8.50
N GLU A 57 9.64 -13.26 7.49
CA GLU A 57 10.31 -14.04 6.45
C GLU A 57 11.30 -13.19 5.64
N ALA A 58 11.00 -11.92 5.42
CA ALA A 58 11.90 -10.97 4.75
C ALA A 58 13.01 -10.42 5.65
N GLY A 59 13.06 -10.80 6.93
CA GLY A 59 14.05 -10.31 7.90
C GLY A 59 13.94 -8.80 8.18
N LEU A 60 12.74 -8.22 8.02
CA LEU A 60 12.52 -6.79 8.23
C LEU A 60 12.32 -6.48 9.71
N PRO A 61 12.82 -5.32 10.20
CA PRO A 61 12.75 -4.99 11.60
C PRO A 61 11.34 -4.53 12.01
N GLU A 62 11.00 -4.62 13.29
CA GLU A 62 9.63 -4.42 13.79
C GLU A 62 9.10 -2.99 13.60
N GLU A 63 9.98 -2.00 13.43
CA GLU A 63 9.62 -0.63 13.12
C GLU A 63 8.87 -0.51 11.79
N ILE A 64 9.09 -1.47 10.88
CA ILE A 64 8.34 -1.60 9.64
C ILE A 64 6.95 -2.17 9.96
N SER A 65 5.95 -1.32 9.82
CA SER A 65 4.55 -1.69 10.03
C SER A 65 4.06 -2.65 8.94
N ALA A 66 3.09 -3.50 9.29
CA ALA A 66 2.36 -4.30 8.29
C ALA A 66 1.75 -3.43 7.18
N LEU A 67 1.34 -2.19 7.50
CA LEU A 67 0.86 -1.22 6.52
C LEU A 67 1.95 -0.84 5.50
N ARG A 68 3.20 -0.68 5.94
CA ARG A 68 4.30 -0.36 5.03
C ARG A 68 4.69 -1.55 4.15
N VAL A 69 4.62 -2.77 4.69
CA VAL A 69 4.79 -3.99 3.91
C VAL A 69 3.72 -4.07 2.82
N PHE A 70 2.46 -3.82 3.19
CA PHE A 70 1.35 -3.75 2.23
C PHE A 70 1.57 -2.71 1.14
N ASP A 71 1.95 -1.48 1.51
CA ASP A 71 2.22 -0.39 0.56
C ASP A 71 3.26 -0.82 -0.50
N VAL A 72 4.37 -1.43 -0.05
CA VAL A 72 5.46 -1.87 -0.94
C VAL A 72 5.00 -2.99 -1.87
N ILE A 73 4.29 -4.00 -1.34
CA ILE A 73 3.75 -5.10 -2.16
C ILE A 73 2.78 -4.57 -3.20
N ALA A 74 1.84 -3.71 -2.81
CA ALA A 74 0.86 -3.13 -3.72
C ALA A 74 1.55 -2.29 -4.82
N TRP A 75 2.57 -1.51 -4.46
CA TRP A 75 3.33 -0.73 -5.42
C TRP A 75 4.13 -1.62 -6.39
N MET A 76 4.79 -2.66 -5.89
CA MET A 76 5.54 -3.61 -6.71
C MET A 76 4.63 -4.38 -7.68
N ASP A 77 3.48 -4.86 -7.22
CA ASP A 77 2.47 -5.52 -8.06
C ASP A 77 1.97 -4.57 -9.15
N GLY A 78 1.68 -3.31 -8.81
CA GLY A 78 1.28 -2.31 -9.80
C GLY A 78 2.36 -1.99 -10.83
N LYS A 79 3.62 -1.88 -10.39
CA LYS A 79 4.76 -1.70 -11.32
C LYS A 79 4.97 -2.91 -12.23
N ASN A 80 4.83 -4.12 -11.72
CA ASN A 80 4.89 -5.35 -12.54
C ASN A 80 3.75 -5.40 -13.58
N ARG A 81 2.59 -4.84 -13.26
CA ARG A 81 1.46 -4.66 -14.19
C ARG A 81 1.60 -3.46 -15.13
N ARG A 82 2.73 -2.72 -15.07
CA ARG A 82 3.00 -1.49 -15.83
C ARG A 82 1.95 -0.39 -15.59
N LEU A 83 1.34 -0.37 -14.41
CA LEU A 83 0.43 0.69 -14.01
C LEU A 83 1.20 1.99 -13.78
N GLY A 84 0.62 3.11 -14.20
CA GLY A 84 1.23 4.44 -14.11
C GLY A 84 2.32 4.76 -15.14
N GLU A 85 2.59 3.87 -16.10
CA GLU A 85 3.34 4.21 -17.32
C GLU A 85 2.39 4.92 -18.30
N PRO A 86 2.81 5.99 -18.99
CA PRO A 86 2.05 6.54 -20.11
C PRO A 86 1.84 5.41 -21.12
N SER A 87 0.61 5.18 -21.57
CA SER A 87 0.41 4.22 -22.65
C SER A 87 1.06 4.79 -23.91
N ASP A 88 1.97 4.04 -24.54
CA ASP A 88 2.60 4.41 -25.81
C ASP A 88 1.61 4.42 -27.01
N LEU A 89 0.30 4.48 -26.76
CA LEU A 89 -0.78 4.47 -27.75
C LEU A 89 -1.37 5.87 -28.04
N GLU A 90 -0.73 6.94 -27.59
CA GLU A 90 -1.07 8.33 -27.99
C GLU A 90 0.05 8.95 -28.84
N ARG A 91 0.34 8.36 -30.00
CA ARG A 91 1.12 9.00 -31.08
C ARG A 91 0.39 8.94 -32.41
#